data_AF-A0A2I1HX08-F1
#
_entry.id   AF-A0A2I1HX08-F1
#
_cell.length_a   1.000
_cell.length_b   1.000
_cell.length_c   1.000
_cell.angle_alpha   90.00
_cell.angle_beta   90.00
_cell.angle_gamma   90.00
#
_symmetry.space_group_name_H-M   'P 1'
#
loop_
_entity.id
_entity.type
_entity.pdbx_description
1 polymer ?
#
loop_
_entity_poly.entity_id
_entity_poly.type
_entity_poly.pdbx_seq_one_letter_code
_entity_poly.pdbx_strand_id
1 'polypeptide(L)'
;MIYHDLFGVNKILAQKPKPRLINLILNLTYYGWKNIRNLIVNRFRNIKDIEYLMMIDLLDNSLPLTLDIYIKLFRCGFFEGYLESIVKIWILFQRLHRHNYNKAPLSAPKKI
;
A
#
# COMPACT_ATOMS: atom_id res chain seq x y z
N MET A 1 -6.67 -1.25 -21.96
CA MET A 1 -5.65 -0.66 -22.85
C MET A 1 -4.27 -0.99 -22.32
N ILE A 2 -3.77 -0.34 -21.26
CA ILE A 2 -2.41 -0.51 -20.72
C ILE A 2 -1.96 -1.97 -20.52
N TYR A 3 -2.82 -2.85 -19.98
CA TYR A 3 -2.47 -4.26 -19.78
C TYR A 3 -2.18 -5.00 -21.10
N HIS A 4 -3.03 -4.80 -22.11
CA HIS A 4 -2.84 -5.43 -23.41
C HIS A 4 -1.67 -4.80 -24.19
N ASP A 5 -1.38 -3.52 -23.95
CA ASP A 5 -0.22 -2.84 -24.53
C ASP A 5 1.11 -3.38 -23.94
N LEU A 6 1.13 -3.69 -22.64
CA LEU A 6 2.32 -4.20 -21.94
C LEU A 6 2.54 -5.71 -22.10
N PHE A 7 1.46 -6.50 -22.07
CA PHE A 7 1.53 -7.97 -22.03
C PHE A 7 1.09 -8.64 -23.33
N GLY A 8 0.61 -7.87 -24.30
CA GLY A 8 0.12 -8.34 -25.58
C GLY A 8 -1.41 -8.50 -25.62
N VAL A 9 -1.97 -8.24 -26.80
CA VAL A 9 -3.42 -8.25 -27.07
C VAL A 9 -4.06 -9.59 -26.71
N ASN A 10 -3.33 -10.69 -26.92
CA ASN A 10 -3.83 -12.06 -26.69
C ASN A 10 -3.79 -12.50 -25.23
N LYS A 11 -3.19 -11.72 -24.31
CA LYS A 11 -3.14 -12.07 -22.89
C LYS A 11 -4.41 -11.61 -22.19
N ILE A 12 -5.15 -12.57 -21.65
CA ILE A 12 -6.33 -12.31 -20.84
C ILE A 12 -5.90 -12.18 -19.39
N LEU A 13 -6.26 -11.06 -18.75
CA LEU A 13 -6.06 -10.88 -17.32
C LEU A 13 -6.85 -11.96 -16.57
N ALA A 14 -6.17 -12.73 -15.73
CA ALA A 14 -6.81 -13.79 -14.97
C ALA A 14 -7.91 -13.22 -14.07
N GLN A 15 -9.15 -13.68 -14.24
CA GLN A 15 -10.31 -13.19 -13.45
C GLN A 15 -10.16 -13.47 -11.95
N LYS A 16 -9.46 -14.55 -11.58
CA LYS A 16 -9.17 -14.92 -10.19
C LYS A 16 -7.70 -15.34 -10.06
N PRO A 17 -6.79 -14.40 -9.76
CA PRO A 17 -5.40 -14.74 -9.54
C PRO A 17 -5.26 -15.67 -8.31
N LYS A 18 -4.31 -16.60 -8.37
CA LYS A 18 -4.07 -17.56 -7.29
C LYS A 18 -3.61 -16.80 -6.02
N PRO A 19 -4.32 -16.89 -4.88
CA PRO A 19 -3.97 -16.13 -3.68
C PRO A 19 -2.53 -16.31 -3.19
N ARG A 20 -1.99 -17.54 -3.31
CA ARG A 20 -0.59 -17.83 -2.97
C ARG A 20 0.40 -17.02 -3.81
N LEU A 21 0.14 -16.89 -5.11
CA LEU A 21 1.01 -16.13 -6.01
C LEU A 21 0.94 -14.64 -5.71
N ILE A 22 -0.26 -14.11 -5.42
CA ILE A 22 -0.44 -12.72 -5.01
C ILE A 22 0.36 -12.44 -3.74
N ASN A 23 0.18 -13.27 -2.70
CA ASN A 23 0.91 -13.10 -1.44
C ASN A 23 2.43 -13.21 -1.64
N LEU A 24 2.90 -14.13 -2.49
CA LEU A 24 4.32 -14.24 -2.79
C LEU A 24 4.86 -12.96 -3.42
N ILE A 25 4.19 -12.44 -4.45
CA ILE A 25 4.60 -11.21 -5.14
C ILE A 25 4.61 -10.04 -4.16
N LEU A 26 3.53 -9.85 -3.39
CA LEU A 26 3.44 -8.75 -2.41
C LEU A 26 4.56 -8.81 -1.38
N ASN A 27 4.87 -10.00 -0.83
CA ASN A 27 5.97 -10.16 0.11
C ASN A 27 7.32 -9.84 -0.53
N LEU A 28 7.60 -10.38 -1.72
CA LEU A 28 8.85 -10.11 -2.43
C LEU A 28 9.02 -8.62 -2.74
N THR A 29 7.95 -7.96 -3.21
CA THR A 29 7.96 -6.51 -3.45
C THR A 29 8.20 -5.75 -2.16
N TYR A 30 7.58 -6.14 -1.04
CA TYR A 30 7.74 -5.45 0.24
C TYR A 30 9.16 -5.55 0.78
N TYR A 31 9.72 -6.76 0.83
CA TYR A 31 11.10 -6.96 1.31
C TYR A 31 12.13 -6.34 0.35
N GLY A 32 11.92 -6.48 -0.96
CA GLY A 32 12.77 -5.86 -1.97
C GLY A 32 12.77 -4.34 -1.85
N TRP A 33 11.58 -3.73 -1.72
CA TRP A 33 11.45 -2.30 -1.52
C TRP A 33 12.16 -1.84 -0.25
N LYS A 34 11.93 -2.50 0.89
CA LYS A 34 12.57 -2.13 2.17
C LYS A 34 14.10 -2.08 2.06
N ASN A 35 14.71 -2.95 1.26
CA ASN A 35 16.16 -2.99 1.05
C ASN A 35 16.68 -1.82 0.21
N ILE A 36 15.95 -1.42 -0.83
CA ILE A 36 16.41 -0.39 -1.78
C ILE A 36 15.85 1.01 -1.50
N ARG A 37 14.83 1.12 -0.64
CA ARG A 37 14.06 2.34 -0.39
C ARG A 37 14.94 3.55 -0.12
N ASN A 38 15.87 3.44 0.83
CA ASN A 38 16.71 4.58 1.23
C ASN A 38 17.61 5.03 0.09
N LEU A 39 18.10 4.10 -0.74
CA LEU A 39 18.93 4.42 -1.90
C LEU A 39 18.12 5.18 -2.96
N ILE A 40 16.90 4.73 -3.25
CA ILE A 40 15.99 5.37 -4.21
C ILE A 40 15.57 6.76 -3.70
N VAL A 41 15.08 6.87 -2.46
CA VAL A 41 14.65 8.14 -1.88
C VAL A 41 15.80 9.16 -1.84
N ASN A 42 17.03 8.73 -1.55
CA ASN A 42 18.18 9.63 -1.57
C ASN A 42 18.55 10.08 -2.98
N ARG A 43 18.51 9.18 -3.96
CA ARG A 43 18.84 9.49 -5.36
C ARG A 43 17.80 10.43 -5.99
N PHE A 44 16.53 10.25 -5.66
CA PHE A 44 15.41 10.96 -6.26
C PHE A 44 14.76 11.98 -5.32
N ARG A 45 15.48 12.40 -4.26
CA ARG A 45 14.96 13.29 -3.20
C ARG A 45 14.32 14.57 -3.72
N ASN A 46 14.87 15.13 -4.81
CA ASN A 46 14.44 16.40 -5.37
C ASN A 46 13.39 16.25 -6.49
N ILE A 47 13.04 15.03 -6.88
CA ILE A 47 12.02 14.80 -7.90
C ILE A 47 10.64 14.99 -7.27
N LYS A 48 9.89 15.94 -7.84
CA LYS A 48 8.49 16.22 -7.47
C LYS A 48 7.48 15.65 -8.46
N ASP A 49 7.93 14.74 -9.33
CA ASP A 49 7.09 14.07 -10.30
C ASP A 49 5.96 13.30 -9.59
N ILE A 50 4.75 13.46 -10.09
CA ILE A 50 3.54 12.90 -9.50
C ILE A 50 3.53 11.37 -9.59
N GLU A 51 4.10 10.79 -10.65
CA GLU A 51 4.22 9.34 -10.84
C GLU A 51 5.18 8.75 -9.83
N TYR A 52 6.33 9.41 -9.62
CA TYR A 52 7.30 9.02 -8.60
C TYR A 52 6.69 9.08 -7.20
N LEU A 53 6.00 10.18 -6.85
CA LEU A 53 5.35 10.33 -5.56
C LEU A 53 4.25 9.28 -5.33
N MET A 54 3.51 8.92 -6.38
CA MET A 54 2.51 7.84 -6.33
C MET A 54 3.17 6.47 -6.14
N MET A 55 4.29 6.18 -6.82
CA MET A 55 5.00 4.92 -6.62
C MET A 55 5.55 4.77 -5.20
N ILE A 56 6.16 5.82 -4.65
CA ILE A 56 6.66 5.80 -3.27
C ILE A 56 5.52 5.55 -2.29
N ASP A 57 4.38 6.21 -2.47
CA ASP A 57 3.21 6.04 -1.61
C ASP A 57 2.59 4.63 -1.70
N LEU A 58 2.53 4.07 -2.90
CA LEU A 58 2.07 2.71 -3.12
C LEU A 58 2.93 1.72 -2.33
N LEU A 59 4.26 1.89 -2.39
CA LEU A 59 5.22 0.98 -1.77
C LEU A 59 5.36 1.18 -0.25
N ASP A 60 5.26 2.43 0.24
CA ASP A 60 5.40 2.76 1.67
C ASP A 60 4.10 2.56 2.46
N ASN A 61 2.95 2.83 1.85
CA ASN A 61 1.66 2.86 2.55
C ASN A 61 0.72 1.74 2.11
N SER A 62 0.46 1.60 0.81
CA SER A 62 -0.57 0.65 0.32
C SER A 62 -0.11 -0.81 0.42
N LEU A 63 1.15 -1.07 0.09
CA LEU A 63 1.70 -2.43 0.06
C LEU A 63 1.78 -3.06 1.46
N PRO A 64 2.35 -2.41 2.50
CA PRO A 64 2.37 -2.96 3.84
C PRO A 64 0.96 -3.09 4.39
N LEU A 65 0.08 -2.13 4.08
CA LEU A 65 -1.31 -2.16 4.51
C LEU A 65 -2.05 -3.41 3.99
N THR A 66 -1.82 -3.80 2.74
CA THR A 66 -2.40 -5.01 2.15
C THR A 66 -1.92 -6.29 2.85
N LEU A 67 -0.66 -6.31 3.28
CA LEU A 67 -0.07 -7.46 4.00
C LEU A 67 -0.48 -7.50 5.48
N ASP A 68 -0.52 -6.34 6.13
CA ASP A 68 -0.55 -6.20 7.58
C ASP A 68 -1.95 -6.00 8.18
N ILE A 69 -2.92 -5.41 7.46
CA ILE A 69 -4.28 -5.15 8.00
C ILE A 69 -4.85 -6.42 8.63
N TYR A 70 -4.89 -7.52 7.89
CA TYR A 70 -5.57 -8.70 8.39
C TYR A 70 -4.79 -9.38 9.52
N ILE A 71 -3.45 -9.45 9.39
CA ILE A 71 -2.60 -10.17 10.34
C ILE A 71 -2.46 -9.39 11.65
N LYS A 72 -2.15 -8.09 11.59
CA LYS A 72 -1.94 -7.24 12.77
C LYS A 72 -3.25 -6.91 13.48
N LEU A 73 -4.32 -6.57 12.76
CA LEU A 73 -5.58 -6.13 13.39
C LEU A 73 -6.34 -7.28 14.06
N PHE A 74 -6.37 -8.47 13.45
CA PHE A 74 -7.26 -9.54 13.89
C PHE A 74 -6.56 -10.72 14.57
N ARG A 75 -5.26 -10.94 14.32
CA ARG A 75 -4.59 -12.17 14.78
C ARG A 75 -3.59 -11.99 15.94
N CYS A 76 -2.95 -10.84 16.07
CA CYS A 76 -1.82 -10.69 16.99
C CYS A 76 -2.07 -9.84 18.24
N GLY A 77 -3.22 -9.15 18.34
CA GLY A 77 -3.48 -8.23 19.46
C GLY A 77 -2.44 -7.11 19.61
N PHE A 78 -1.71 -6.81 18.52
CA PHE A 78 -0.55 -5.92 18.55
C PHE A 78 -0.98 -4.46 18.35
N PHE A 79 -1.18 -3.76 19.47
CA PHE A 79 -1.72 -2.40 19.49
C PHE A 79 -0.89 -1.37 18.71
N GLU A 80 0.45 -1.43 18.80
CA GLU A 80 1.31 -0.49 18.06
C GLU A 80 1.17 -0.64 16.54
N GLY A 81 1.16 -1.88 16.05
CA GLY A 81 0.97 -2.15 14.63
C GLY A 81 -0.45 -1.86 14.15
N TYR A 82 -1.43 -1.92 15.04
CA TYR A 82 -2.79 -1.44 14.79
C TYR A 82 -2.83 0.07 14.56
N LEU A 83 -2.20 0.86 15.45
CA LEU A 83 -2.09 2.31 15.28
C LEU A 83 -1.35 2.68 13.99
N GLU A 84 -0.22 2.03 13.72
CA GLU A 84 0.56 2.23 12.50
C GLU A 84 -0.29 1.96 11.24
N SER A 85 -1.10 0.89 11.27
CA SER A 85 -1.99 0.53 10.15
C SER A 85 -3.10 1.56 9.94
N ILE A 86 -3.70 2.07 11.03
CA ILE A 86 -4.73 3.12 10.94
C ILE A 86 -4.17 4.40 10.33
N VAL A 87 -2.98 4.82 10.74
CA VAL A 87 -2.33 6.00 10.17
C VAL A 87 -2.13 5.83 8.66
N LYS A 88 -1.68 4.66 8.21
CA LYS A 88 -1.52 4.36 6.77
C LYS A 88 -2.86 4.37 6.02
N ILE A 89 -3.94 3.81 6.60
CA ILE A 89 -5.30 3.88 6.03
C ILE A 89 -5.75 5.33 5.90
N TRP A 90 -5.53 6.14 6.94
CA TRP A 90 -5.92 7.54 6.95
C TRP A 90 -5.20 8.34 5.86
N ILE A 91 -3.88 8.17 5.72
CA ILE A 91 -3.09 8.79 4.65
C ILE A 91 -3.65 8.41 3.27
N LEU A 92 -3.96 7.12 3.06
CA LEU A 92 -4.51 6.62 1.80
C LEU A 92 -5.89 7.25 1.48
N PHE A 93 -6.76 7.38 2.47
CA PHE A 93 -8.07 8.01 2.27
C PHE A 93 -7.99 9.50 1.98
N GLN A 94 -7.08 10.22 2.63
CA GLN A 94 -6.82 11.63 2.33
C GLN A 94 -6.34 11.80 0.89
N ARG A 95 -5.39 10.97 0.44
CA ARG A 95 -4.83 11.03 -0.92
C ARG A 95 -5.84 10.68 -2.01
N LEU A 96 -6.73 9.73 -1.75
CA LEU A 96 -7.77 9.32 -2.71
C LEU A 96 -9.02 10.22 -2.67
N HIS A 97 -8.99 11.33 -1.91
CA HIS A 97 -10.12 12.25 -1.73
C HIS A 97 -11.44 11.52 -1.40
N ARG A 98 -11.37 10.46 -0.58
CA ARG A 98 -12.55 9.65 -0.26
C ARG A 98 -13.41 10.36 0.80
N HIS A 99 -14.42 11.11 0.34
CA HIS A 99 -15.34 11.90 1.18
C HIS A 99 -16.45 11.10 1.89
N ASN A 100 -16.58 9.80 1.62
CA ASN A 100 -17.65 8.95 2.20
C ASN A 100 -17.20 8.15 3.43
N TYR A 101 -15.93 8.23 3.82
CA TYR A 101 -15.37 7.51 4.97
C TYR A 101 -14.97 8.46 6.11
N ASN A 102 -15.79 9.47 6.37
CA ASN A 102 -15.64 10.43 7.47
C ASN A 102 -15.63 9.77 8.87
N LYS A 103 -15.93 8.47 8.93
CA LYS A 103 -15.94 7.62 10.12
C LYS A 103 -14.67 6.80 10.33
N ALA A 104 -13.80 6.66 9.32
CA ALA A 104 -12.51 6.00 9.48
C ALA A 104 -11.59 6.64 10.55
N PRO A 105 -11.64 7.97 10.79
CA PRO A 105 -10.92 8.60 11.89
C PRO A 105 -11.51 8.32 13.28
N LEU A 106 -12.67 7.66 13.42
CA LEU A 106 -13.30 7.40 14.73
C LEU A 106 -12.53 6.40 15.60
N SER A 107 -11.55 5.69 15.03
CA SER A 107 -10.61 4.85 15.79
C SER A 107 -9.39 5.63 16.31
N ALA A 108 -9.23 6.91 15.97
CA ALA A 108 -8.25 7.77 16.62
C ALA A 108 -8.83 8.21 17.98
N PRO A 109 -8.07 8.09 19.08
CA PRO A 109 -8.55 8.57 20.38
C PRO A 109 -8.84 10.07 20.26
N LYS A 110 -10.09 10.46 20.56
CA LYS A 110 -10.43 11.86 20.78
C LYS A 110 -9.51 12.35 21.89
N LYS A 111 -8.64 13.32 21.58
CA LYS A 111 -7.96 14.09 22.62
C LYS A 111 -9.05 14.68 23.53
N ILE A 112 -9.00 14.28 24.80
CA ILE A 112 -9.72 14.90 25.92
C ILE A 112 -9.09 16.26 26.18
#